data_AF-A0A1F5JJ67-F1
#
_entry.id   AF-A0A1F5JJ67-F1
#
_cell.length_a   1.000
_cell.length_b   1.000
_cell.length_c   1.000
_cell.angle_alpha   90.00
_cell.angle_beta   90.00
_cell.angle_gamma   90.00
#
_symmetry.space_group_name_H-M   'P 1'
#
loop_
_entity.id
_entity.type
_entity.pdbx_description
1 polymer ?
#
loop_
_entity_poly.entity_id
_entity_poly.type
_entity_poly.pdbx_seq_one_letter_code
_entity_poly.pdbx_strand_id
1 'polypeptide(L)'
;MGVQVETRIVGIDLDDCVLWREVLTRLFGHAKNMALRPALPKKSLDDIPQLDHTPKDLSIKGPKEVISAFFHFRRTAIPGVAEELREEIANGALVYGITGRKATKAWAEMTEAQLIRENIPLTAVYMTPKKSSDLESKADSIRQLEITDFYEDDRRTLRYLAKLFPRVRFNYINHGLAHLTEKELAENPNITVIPIIDVARTKCTSEEESAVRNSELRELTTFADGAVEWLHEKSRRRLRAWHLTALGVGFSILGIELAEYQNRTGKYSLKTTALAFGSAFIGAALDLGDGKLARVERSEMTDEKAKARHEIIGQALDPAADGVIEAWQAGSAAVTAAKNGDRFAAAMALRRLCLVNGPRTAKAIAGCFGIEVPETYRIKDVLHGDIRFFGTSLGRKIPNYLATLVNRIRGVSVQGGADVIASGANGLVTTERLSSLITPKGEKVLSDKEIKHAKTRAIVLGVEGFAFVGAAYLLGKVLLPGKKDTKQK
;
A
#
# COMPACT_ATOMS: atom_id res chain seq x y z
N MET A 1 -37.23 -22.66 -37.30
CA MET A 1 -37.00 -21.31 -36.79
C MET A 1 -35.61 -21.28 -36.22
N GLY A 2 -34.64 -20.70 -36.95
CA GLY A 2 -33.28 -20.57 -36.46
C GLY A 2 -33.27 -19.52 -35.35
N VAL A 3 -32.87 -19.91 -34.14
CA VAL A 3 -32.55 -18.94 -33.08
C VAL A 3 -31.30 -18.22 -33.57
N GLN A 4 -31.44 -16.98 -34.05
CA GLN A 4 -30.30 -16.09 -34.19
C GLN A 4 -29.75 -15.88 -32.78
N VAL A 5 -28.69 -16.61 -32.44
CA VAL A 5 -27.90 -16.31 -31.26
C VAL A 5 -27.20 -15.00 -31.58
N GLU A 6 -27.73 -13.90 -31.04
CA GLU A 6 -27.13 -12.58 -31.17
C GLU A 6 -25.69 -12.68 -30.65
N THR A 7 -24.71 -12.44 -31.51
CA THR A 7 -23.29 -12.55 -31.14
C THR A 7 -23.02 -11.54 -30.03
N ARG A 8 -22.58 -12.02 -28.88
CA ARG A 8 -22.24 -11.16 -27.74
C ARG A 8 -20.98 -10.37 -28.08
N ILE A 9 -21.03 -9.05 -27.95
CA ILE A 9 -19.90 -8.17 -28.20
C ILE A 9 -19.50 -7.46 -26.92
N VAL A 10 -18.33 -7.79 -26.40
CA VAL A 10 -17.84 -7.32 -25.10
C VAL A 10 -16.77 -6.25 -25.33
N GLY A 11 -16.97 -5.08 -24.72
CA GLY A 11 -15.96 -4.03 -24.64
C GLY A 11 -15.39 -3.94 -23.23
N ILE A 12 -14.07 -3.78 -23.09
CA ILE A 12 -13.42 -3.79 -21.78
C ILE A 12 -12.40 -2.65 -21.70
N ASP A 13 -12.46 -1.83 -20.64
CA ASP A 13 -11.35 -0.92 -20.37
C ASP A 13 -10.07 -1.70 -20.03
N LEU A 14 -8.97 -1.38 -20.70
CA LEU A 14 -7.75 -2.14 -20.48
C LEU A 14 -7.16 -1.92 -19.09
N ASP A 15 -7.20 -0.69 -18.58
CA ASP A 15 -6.63 -0.39 -17.29
C ASP A 15 -7.66 -0.69 -16.20
N ASP A 16 -7.24 -1.32 -15.11
CA ASP A 16 -8.09 -1.62 -13.97
C ASP A 16 -9.27 -2.60 -14.23
N CYS A 17 -9.62 -2.93 -15.48
CA CYS A 17 -10.46 -4.11 -15.79
C CYS A 17 -9.70 -5.29 -16.40
N VAL A 18 -8.53 -5.06 -17.04
CA VAL A 18 -7.66 -6.15 -17.55
C VAL A 18 -6.28 -6.10 -16.92
N LEU A 19 -5.71 -4.90 -16.74
CA LEU A 19 -4.33 -4.69 -16.28
C LEU A 19 -4.33 -3.92 -14.96
N TRP A 20 -3.56 -4.37 -13.97
CA TRP A 20 -3.44 -3.66 -12.69
C TRP A 20 -2.80 -2.28 -12.89
N ARG A 21 -3.52 -1.23 -12.50
CA ARG A 21 -2.95 0.11 -12.33
C ARG A 21 -2.36 0.26 -10.93
N GLU A 22 -1.32 1.08 -10.81
CA GLU A 22 -0.68 1.34 -9.53
C GLU A 22 -1.65 2.02 -8.56
N VAL A 23 -1.69 1.58 -7.30
CA VAL A 23 -2.58 2.13 -6.27
C VAL A 23 -2.40 3.63 -6.09
N LEU A 24 -1.17 4.15 -6.19
CA LEU A 24 -0.92 5.59 -6.14
C LEU A 24 -1.62 6.31 -7.29
N THR A 25 -1.58 5.77 -8.51
CA THR A 25 -2.27 6.32 -9.68
C THR A 25 -3.79 6.34 -9.44
N ARG A 26 -4.36 5.29 -8.83
CA ARG A 26 -5.78 5.25 -8.44
C ARG A 26 -6.12 6.28 -7.36
N LEU A 27 -5.30 6.40 -6.32
CA LEU A 27 -5.49 7.37 -5.23
C LEU A 27 -5.41 8.80 -5.75
N PHE A 28 -4.45 9.11 -6.62
CA PHE A 28 -4.35 10.42 -7.26
C PHE A 28 -5.54 10.70 -8.17
N GLY A 29 -6.00 9.71 -8.95
CA GLY A 29 -7.21 9.82 -9.77
C GLY A 29 -8.45 10.09 -8.94
N HIS A 30 -8.64 9.34 -7.84
CA HIS A 30 -9.74 9.51 -6.91
C HIS A 30 -9.71 10.87 -6.21
N ALA A 31 -8.55 11.28 -5.68
CA ALA A 31 -8.37 12.57 -5.02
C ALA A 31 -8.64 13.74 -5.98
N LYS A 32 -8.18 13.65 -7.24
CA LYS A 32 -8.48 14.63 -8.29
C LYS A 32 -9.99 14.73 -8.57
N ASN A 33 -10.67 13.59 -8.68
CA ASN A 33 -12.12 13.53 -8.92
C ASN A 33 -12.92 14.08 -7.72
N MET A 34 -12.49 13.80 -6.49
CA MET A 34 -13.10 14.35 -5.27
C MET A 34 -12.90 15.87 -5.16
N ALA A 35 -11.70 16.36 -5.49
CA ALA A 35 -11.34 17.77 -5.37
C ALA A 35 -12.02 18.64 -6.43
N LEU A 36 -12.12 18.15 -7.67
CA LEU A 36 -12.64 18.94 -8.80
C LEU A 36 -14.15 18.78 -9.01
N ARG A 37 -14.78 17.73 -8.46
CA ARG A 37 -16.21 17.37 -8.64
C ARG A 37 -16.77 17.74 -10.03
N PRO A 38 -16.09 17.36 -11.13
CA PRO A 38 -16.48 17.85 -12.45
C PRO A 38 -17.87 17.32 -12.81
N ALA A 39 -18.76 18.19 -13.27
CA ALA A 39 -20.09 17.80 -13.71
C ALA A 39 -20.02 16.76 -14.84
N LEU A 40 -21.01 15.86 -14.92
CA LEU A 40 -21.12 14.95 -16.06
C LEU A 40 -21.33 15.77 -17.34
N PRO A 41 -20.67 15.41 -18.46
CA PRO A 41 -20.93 16.07 -19.74
C PRO A 41 -22.41 15.98 -20.10
N LYS A 42 -22.97 17.06 -20.66
CA LYS A 42 -24.36 17.12 -21.16
C LYS A 42 -24.44 16.91 -22.67
N LYS A 43 -23.63 16.00 -23.21
CA LYS A 43 -23.61 15.66 -24.64
C LYS A 43 -24.51 14.46 -24.90
N SER A 44 -25.35 14.52 -25.93
CA SER A 44 -26.11 13.39 -26.46
C SER A 44 -25.23 12.51 -27.34
N LEU A 45 -25.77 11.37 -27.81
CA LEU A 45 -25.09 10.49 -28.76
C LEU A 45 -24.79 11.18 -30.09
N ASP A 46 -25.67 12.08 -30.54
CA ASP A 46 -25.52 12.84 -31.78
C ASP A 46 -24.41 13.89 -31.71
N ASP A 47 -24.05 14.33 -30.49
CA ASP A 47 -22.97 15.29 -30.26
C ASP A 47 -21.57 14.64 -30.30
N ILE A 48 -21.50 13.30 -30.43
CA ILE A 48 -20.25 12.54 -30.43
C ILE A 48 -19.83 12.30 -31.89
N PRO A 49 -18.75 12.94 -32.36
CA PRO A 49 -18.30 12.75 -33.74
C PRO A 49 -17.82 11.32 -33.94
N GLN A 50 -17.91 10.83 -35.17
CA GLN A 50 -17.25 9.59 -35.55
C GLN A 50 -15.72 9.81 -35.52
N LEU A 51 -15.00 8.96 -34.81
CA LEU A 51 -13.58 9.12 -34.55
C LEU A 51 -12.75 8.06 -35.31
N ASP A 52 -11.56 8.48 -35.74
CA ASP A 52 -10.54 7.61 -36.32
C ASP A 52 -9.61 7.10 -35.22
N HIS A 53 -9.80 5.85 -34.81
CA HIS A 53 -9.02 5.17 -33.78
C HIS A 53 -7.66 4.64 -34.26
N THR A 54 -7.30 4.84 -35.54
CA THR A 54 -6.07 4.32 -36.13
C THR A 54 -4.84 4.98 -35.49
N PRO A 55 -3.85 4.19 -35.00
CA PRO A 55 -2.61 4.74 -34.45
C PRO A 55 -1.85 5.58 -35.48
N LYS A 56 -1.51 6.82 -35.11
CA LYS A 56 -0.72 7.73 -35.96
C LYS A 56 0.76 7.64 -35.61
N ASP A 57 1.64 7.80 -36.60
CA ASP A 57 3.09 7.75 -36.40
C ASP A 57 3.60 9.01 -35.66
N LEU A 58 3.50 8.96 -34.33
CA LEU A 58 3.84 10.03 -33.41
C LEU A 58 4.57 9.43 -32.22
N SER A 59 5.65 10.09 -31.80
CA SER A 59 6.40 9.71 -30.60
C SER A 59 5.74 10.21 -29.31
N ILE A 60 6.01 9.50 -28.21
CA ILE A 60 5.65 9.92 -26.85
C ILE A 60 6.48 11.16 -26.50
N LYS A 61 5.83 12.28 -26.15
CA LYS A 61 6.54 13.56 -25.92
C LYS A 61 6.17 14.16 -24.56
N GLY A 62 7.20 14.57 -23.83
CA GLY A 62 7.08 15.28 -22.57
C GLY A 62 7.24 14.38 -21.34
N PRO A 63 7.74 14.95 -20.23
CA PRO A 63 8.19 14.17 -19.06
C PRO A 63 7.05 13.37 -18.40
N LYS A 64 5.82 13.90 -18.39
CA LYS A 64 4.65 13.20 -17.82
C LYS A 64 4.27 11.96 -18.64
N GLU A 65 4.27 12.05 -19.97
CA GLU A 65 3.91 10.91 -20.82
C GLU A 65 5.00 9.83 -20.81
N VAL A 66 6.28 10.22 -20.74
CA VAL A 66 7.41 9.28 -20.63
C VAL A 66 7.33 8.50 -19.31
N ILE A 67 7.07 9.18 -18.19
CA ILE A 67 6.89 8.52 -16.89
C ILE A 67 5.66 7.61 -16.93
N SER A 68 4.55 8.09 -17.51
CA SER A 68 3.34 7.28 -17.68
C SER A 68 3.63 6.01 -18.48
N ALA A 69 4.38 6.11 -19.58
CA ALA A 69 4.77 4.97 -20.40
C ALA A 69 5.67 3.98 -19.63
N PHE A 70 6.63 4.49 -18.85
CA PHE A 70 7.51 3.66 -18.03
C PHE A 70 6.73 2.82 -17.00
N PHE A 71 5.78 3.42 -16.28
CA PHE A 71 4.95 2.69 -15.34
C PHE A 71 4.02 1.72 -16.06
N HIS A 72 3.46 2.15 -17.18
CA HIS A 72 2.54 1.37 -18.00
C HIS A 72 3.12 0.04 -18.45
N PHE A 73 4.34 0.04 -18.98
CA PHE A 73 5.03 -1.16 -19.44
C PHE A 73 5.19 -2.21 -18.34
N ARG A 74 5.18 -1.82 -17.06
CA ARG A 74 5.40 -2.71 -15.92
C ARG A 74 4.11 -3.27 -15.31
N ARG A 75 2.94 -2.85 -15.81
CA ARG A 75 1.65 -3.37 -15.33
C ARG A 75 1.45 -4.80 -15.80
N THR A 76 0.90 -5.63 -14.93
CA THR A 76 0.57 -7.02 -15.22
C THR A 76 -0.93 -7.22 -15.33
N ALA A 77 -1.35 -8.31 -15.97
CA ALA A 77 -2.76 -8.68 -16.02
C ALA A 77 -3.34 -8.93 -14.62
N ILE A 78 -4.64 -8.70 -14.47
CA ILE A 78 -5.39 -9.11 -13.30
C ILE A 78 -5.42 -10.66 -13.28
N PRO A 79 -5.07 -11.32 -12.16
CA PRO A 79 -5.09 -12.78 -12.08
C PRO A 79 -6.45 -13.35 -12.51
N GLY A 80 -6.43 -14.39 -13.35
CA GLY A 80 -7.64 -15.05 -13.86
C GLY A 80 -8.30 -14.38 -15.07
N VAL A 81 -8.01 -13.09 -15.34
CA VAL A 81 -8.70 -12.36 -16.42
C VAL A 81 -8.37 -12.95 -17.80
N ALA A 82 -7.14 -13.41 -18.02
CA ALA A 82 -6.75 -13.96 -19.31
C ALA A 82 -7.53 -15.24 -19.63
N GLU A 83 -7.72 -16.10 -18.62
CA GLU A 83 -8.50 -17.33 -18.71
C GLU A 83 -9.98 -17.03 -18.97
N GLU A 84 -10.57 -16.09 -18.24
CA GLU A 84 -11.97 -15.67 -18.43
C GLU A 84 -12.21 -15.13 -19.84
N LEU A 85 -11.30 -14.31 -20.37
CA LEU A 85 -11.43 -13.81 -21.74
C LEU A 85 -11.30 -14.93 -22.78
N ARG A 86 -10.48 -15.96 -22.54
CA ARG A 86 -10.43 -17.14 -23.41
C ARG A 86 -11.74 -17.91 -23.39
N GLU A 87 -12.35 -18.06 -22.22
CA GLU A 87 -13.65 -18.73 -22.09
C GLU A 87 -14.76 -17.96 -22.80
N GLU A 88 -14.80 -16.64 -22.66
CA GLU A 88 -15.74 -15.77 -23.38
C GLU A 88 -15.59 -15.91 -24.90
N ILE A 89 -14.36 -15.87 -25.41
CA ILE A 89 -14.08 -16.07 -26.84
C ILE A 89 -14.46 -17.49 -27.29
N ALA A 90 -14.16 -18.51 -26.47
CA ALA A 90 -14.53 -19.90 -26.75
C ALA A 90 -16.06 -20.09 -26.81
N ASN A 91 -16.81 -19.29 -26.04
CA ASN A 91 -18.28 -19.25 -26.07
C ASN A 91 -18.85 -18.41 -27.24
N GLY A 92 -17.99 -17.90 -28.13
CA GLY A 92 -18.39 -17.16 -29.33
C GLY A 92 -18.54 -15.65 -29.14
N ALA A 93 -18.05 -15.09 -28.03
CA ALA A 93 -18.04 -13.64 -27.84
C ALA A 93 -16.89 -12.97 -28.61
N LEU A 94 -17.13 -11.75 -29.11
CA LEU A 94 -16.08 -10.87 -29.61
C LEU A 94 -15.65 -9.92 -28.49
N VAL A 95 -14.35 -9.89 -28.18
CA VAL A 95 -13.84 -9.14 -27.02
C VAL A 95 -12.89 -8.03 -27.49
N TYR A 96 -13.27 -6.78 -27.27
CA TYR A 96 -12.52 -5.60 -27.68
C TYR A 96 -11.95 -4.85 -26.47
N GLY A 97 -10.67 -4.49 -26.55
CA GLY A 97 -10.06 -3.56 -25.59
C GLY A 97 -10.37 -2.13 -26.00
N ILE A 98 -10.92 -1.32 -25.10
CA ILE A 98 -11.17 0.10 -25.37
C ILE A 98 -10.37 0.90 -24.34
N THR A 99 -9.51 1.82 -24.76
CA THR A 99 -8.55 2.46 -23.84
C THR A 99 -8.43 3.97 -24.00
N GLY A 100 -8.23 4.65 -22.85
CA GLY A 100 -7.85 6.07 -22.78
C GLY A 100 -6.45 6.40 -23.31
N ARG A 101 -5.66 5.39 -23.69
CA ARG A 101 -4.32 5.59 -24.26
C ARG A 101 -4.43 6.28 -25.62
N LYS A 102 -3.51 7.21 -25.91
CA LYS A 102 -3.52 7.95 -27.18
C LYS A 102 -3.27 7.01 -28.37
N ALA A 103 -4.00 7.21 -29.46
CA ALA A 103 -3.82 6.54 -30.75
C ALA A 103 -2.53 7.01 -31.46
N THR A 104 -1.38 6.68 -30.85
CA THR A 104 -0.05 6.89 -31.41
C THR A 104 0.64 5.56 -31.53
N LYS A 105 1.47 5.39 -32.56
CA LYS A 105 2.22 4.15 -32.84
C LYS A 105 2.97 3.62 -31.61
N ALA A 106 3.69 4.48 -30.88
CA ALA A 106 4.43 4.08 -29.69
C ALA A 106 3.54 3.54 -28.55
N TRP A 107 2.34 4.11 -28.36
CA TRP A 107 1.38 3.60 -27.37
C TRP A 107 0.74 2.28 -27.85
N ALA A 108 0.48 2.15 -29.15
CA ALA A 108 -0.08 0.94 -29.74
C ALA A 108 0.90 -0.24 -29.62
N GLU A 109 2.15 -0.06 -30.06
CA GLU A 109 3.21 -1.08 -29.98
C GLU A 109 3.46 -1.54 -28.54
N MET A 110 3.49 -0.60 -27.59
CA MET A 110 3.65 -0.93 -26.16
C MET A 110 2.45 -1.70 -25.60
N THR A 111 1.24 -1.32 -26.02
CA THR A 111 0.00 -2.02 -25.61
C THR A 111 -0.02 -3.44 -26.16
N GLU A 112 0.31 -3.61 -27.44
CA GLU A 112 0.41 -4.92 -28.08
C GLU A 112 1.47 -5.80 -27.41
N ALA A 113 2.67 -5.27 -27.17
CA ALA A 113 3.74 -5.99 -26.47
C ALA A 113 3.31 -6.44 -25.05
N GLN A 114 2.54 -5.60 -24.35
CA GLN A 114 1.99 -5.95 -23.05
C GLN A 114 0.93 -7.06 -23.14
N LEU A 115 -0.02 -6.96 -24.07
CA LEU A 115 -1.07 -7.98 -24.25
C LEU A 115 -0.46 -9.33 -24.61
N ILE A 116 0.57 -9.35 -25.46
CA ILE A 116 1.34 -10.56 -25.81
C ILE A 116 2.03 -11.12 -24.56
N ARG A 117 2.77 -10.28 -23.81
CA ARG A 117 3.50 -10.72 -22.61
C ARG A 117 2.58 -11.34 -21.56
N GLU A 118 1.39 -10.77 -21.38
CA GLU A 118 0.42 -11.21 -20.37
C GLU A 118 -0.58 -12.25 -20.93
N ASN A 119 -0.42 -12.70 -22.17
CA ASN A 119 -1.29 -13.67 -22.85
C ASN A 119 -2.79 -13.29 -22.87
N ILE A 120 -3.09 -12.00 -23.06
CA ILE A 120 -4.46 -11.48 -23.06
C ILE A 120 -5.05 -11.59 -24.47
N PRO A 121 -6.11 -12.41 -24.67
CA PRO A 121 -6.71 -12.59 -25.98
C PRO A 121 -7.77 -11.51 -26.23
N LEU A 122 -7.47 -10.54 -27.09
CA LEU A 122 -8.44 -9.53 -27.54
C LEU A 122 -8.57 -9.61 -29.07
N THR A 123 -9.78 -9.36 -29.57
CA THR A 123 -10.07 -9.26 -31.00
C THR A 123 -9.34 -8.05 -31.61
N ALA A 124 -9.45 -6.88 -30.95
CA ALA A 124 -8.72 -5.67 -31.32
C ALA A 124 -8.69 -4.67 -30.15
N VAL A 125 -7.86 -3.64 -30.26
CA VAL A 125 -7.76 -2.54 -29.29
C VAL A 125 -8.11 -1.20 -29.95
N TYR A 126 -9.05 -0.47 -29.36
CA TYR A 126 -9.50 0.86 -29.76
C TYR A 126 -8.87 1.93 -28.85
N MET A 127 -7.99 2.75 -29.41
CA MET A 127 -7.25 3.79 -28.70
C MET A 127 -7.89 5.18 -28.85
N THR A 128 -7.60 6.09 -27.92
CA THR A 128 -8.17 7.44 -27.90
C THR A 128 -7.50 8.38 -28.92
N PRO A 129 -8.24 8.92 -29.90
CA PRO A 129 -7.67 9.81 -30.91
C PRO A 129 -7.17 11.13 -30.34
N LYS A 130 -6.19 11.73 -31.01
CA LYS A 130 -5.59 13.00 -30.56
C LYS A 130 -6.63 14.12 -30.58
N LYS A 131 -6.72 14.88 -29.48
CA LYS A 131 -7.67 15.99 -29.24
C LYS A 131 -9.11 15.57 -28.90
N SER A 132 -9.40 14.27 -28.85
CA SER A 132 -10.65 13.75 -28.30
C SER A 132 -10.48 13.45 -26.81
N SER A 133 -11.59 13.45 -26.07
CA SER A 133 -11.60 12.95 -24.69
C SER A 133 -11.79 11.44 -24.66
N ASP A 134 -11.27 10.78 -23.62
CA ASP A 134 -11.43 9.34 -23.40
C ASP A 134 -12.91 8.93 -23.37
N LEU A 135 -13.78 9.80 -22.83
CA LEU A 135 -15.23 9.61 -22.79
C LEU A 135 -15.85 9.54 -24.20
N GLU A 136 -15.50 10.48 -25.08
CA GLU A 136 -15.98 10.51 -26.46
C GLU A 136 -15.44 9.31 -27.24
N SER A 137 -14.18 8.96 -27.02
CA SER A 137 -13.56 7.79 -27.64
C SER A 137 -14.30 6.51 -27.25
N LYS A 138 -14.56 6.28 -25.95
CA LYS A 138 -15.28 5.09 -25.48
C LYS A 138 -16.71 5.04 -26.00
N ALA A 139 -17.42 6.17 -26.00
CA ALA A 139 -18.78 6.24 -26.53
C ALA A 139 -18.83 5.92 -28.04
N ASP A 140 -17.89 6.48 -28.81
CA ASP A 140 -17.79 6.19 -30.24
C ASP A 140 -17.44 4.71 -30.50
N SER A 141 -16.51 4.13 -29.74
CA SER A 141 -16.18 2.70 -29.85
C SER A 141 -17.37 1.79 -29.49
N ILE A 142 -18.14 2.12 -28.44
CA ILE A 142 -19.36 1.36 -28.07
C ILE A 142 -20.37 1.37 -29.23
N ARG A 143 -20.55 2.54 -29.87
CA ARG A 143 -21.45 2.71 -31.00
C ARG A 143 -20.97 1.98 -32.26
N GLN A 144 -19.69 2.12 -32.63
CA GLN A 144 -19.13 1.52 -33.84
C GLN A 144 -19.08 -0.01 -33.79
N LEU A 145 -18.82 -0.57 -32.61
CA LEU A 145 -18.69 -2.01 -32.40
C LEU A 145 -20.00 -2.69 -32.01
N GLU A 146 -21.08 -1.92 -31.78
CA GLU A 146 -22.35 -2.42 -31.28
C GLU A 146 -22.19 -3.24 -29.98
N ILE A 147 -21.34 -2.75 -29.06
CA ILE A 147 -21.04 -3.42 -27.79
C ILE A 147 -22.33 -3.73 -27.01
N THR A 148 -22.49 -4.98 -26.56
CA THR A 148 -23.62 -5.44 -25.74
C THR A 148 -23.31 -5.40 -24.24
N ASP A 149 -22.06 -5.69 -23.86
CA ASP A 149 -21.56 -5.64 -22.48
C ASP A 149 -20.29 -4.80 -22.40
N PHE A 150 -20.24 -3.83 -21.48
CA PHE A 150 -19.06 -2.97 -21.30
C PHE A 150 -18.53 -2.98 -19.87
N TYR A 151 -17.23 -3.24 -19.70
CA TYR A 151 -16.55 -3.27 -18.40
C TYR A 151 -15.73 -2.00 -18.18
N GLU A 152 -15.90 -1.36 -17.03
CA GLU A 152 -15.31 -0.05 -16.71
C GLU A 152 -15.01 0.10 -15.21
N ASP A 153 -13.88 0.70 -14.87
CA ASP A 153 -13.45 0.99 -13.48
C ASP A 153 -13.72 2.45 -13.06
N ASP A 154 -13.86 3.38 -14.02
CA ASP A 154 -14.11 4.78 -13.71
C ASP A 154 -15.61 5.07 -13.54
N ARG A 155 -16.01 5.34 -12.29
CA ARG A 155 -17.39 5.68 -11.90
C ARG A 155 -18.02 6.77 -12.78
N ARG A 156 -17.26 7.79 -13.19
CA ARG A 156 -17.79 8.93 -13.96
C ARG A 156 -18.08 8.53 -15.40
N THR A 157 -17.14 7.83 -16.02
CA THR A 157 -17.23 7.28 -17.38
C THR A 157 -18.38 6.31 -17.49
N LEU A 158 -18.43 5.33 -16.59
CA LEU A 158 -19.51 4.36 -16.51
C LEU A 158 -20.88 5.03 -16.43
N ARG A 159 -21.08 5.99 -15.51
CA ARG A 159 -22.37 6.69 -15.36
C ARG A 159 -22.76 7.50 -16.60
N TYR A 160 -21.78 8.10 -17.29
CA TYR A 160 -22.05 8.85 -18.50
C TYR A 160 -22.48 7.92 -19.65
N LEU A 161 -21.73 6.85 -19.86
CA LEU A 161 -22.00 5.88 -20.93
C LEU A 161 -23.29 5.09 -20.67
N ALA A 162 -23.58 4.71 -19.42
CA ALA A 162 -24.82 4.02 -19.06
C ALA A 162 -26.08 4.84 -19.39
N LYS A 163 -26.02 6.17 -19.26
CA LYS A 163 -27.11 7.08 -19.65
C LYS A 163 -27.26 7.19 -21.16
N LEU A 164 -26.14 7.19 -21.90
CA LEU A 164 -26.15 7.27 -23.36
C LEU A 164 -26.64 5.97 -24.00
N PHE A 165 -26.29 4.82 -23.43
CA PHE A 165 -26.53 3.51 -24.00
C PHE A 165 -27.40 2.64 -23.08
N PRO A 166 -28.71 2.93 -22.96
CA PRO A 166 -29.59 2.23 -22.01
C PRO A 166 -29.79 0.73 -22.32
N ARG A 167 -29.45 0.29 -23.54
CA ARG A 167 -29.54 -1.11 -23.99
C ARG A 167 -28.26 -1.92 -23.72
N VAL A 168 -27.15 -1.26 -23.37
CA VAL A 168 -25.87 -1.91 -23.09
C VAL A 168 -25.80 -2.24 -21.61
N ARG A 169 -25.32 -3.45 -21.28
CA ARG A 169 -25.04 -3.83 -19.89
C ARG A 169 -23.68 -3.28 -19.48
N PHE A 170 -23.66 -2.46 -18.43
CA PHE A 170 -22.43 -1.87 -17.91
C PHE A 170 -21.98 -2.60 -16.65
N ASN A 171 -20.78 -3.15 -16.66
CA ASN A 171 -20.17 -3.89 -15.55
C ASN A 171 -19.12 -3.00 -14.88
N TYR A 172 -19.46 -2.47 -13.70
CA TYR A 172 -18.57 -1.61 -12.92
C TYR A 172 -17.60 -2.43 -12.08
N ILE A 173 -16.31 -2.37 -12.39
CA ILE A 173 -15.27 -3.01 -11.58
C ILE A 173 -15.00 -2.16 -10.34
N ASN A 174 -15.47 -2.62 -9.19
CA ASN A 174 -15.35 -1.90 -7.94
C ASN A 174 -14.09 -2.31 -7.17
N HIS A 175 -13.12 -1.40 -7.15
CA HIS A 175 -11.83 -1.54 -6.45
C HIS A 175 -11.87 -1.14 -4.96
N GLY A 176 -13.03 -0.81 -4.39
CA GLY A 176 -13.20 -0.50 -2.97
C GLY A 176 -12.80 0.93 -2.54
N LEU A 177 -12.32 1.77 -3.47
CA LEU A 177 -12.00 3.19 -3.23
C LEU A 177 -13.16 4.12 -3.57
N ALA A 178 -13.98 3.78 -4.56
CA ALA A 178 -15.12 4.57 -5.02
C ALA A 178 -16.33 3.66 -5.23
N HIS A 179 -17.36 3.85 -4.41
CA HIS A 179 -18.63 3.13 -4.54
C HIS A 179 -19.64 3.95 -5.33
N LEU A 180 -20.46 3.28 -6.12
CA LEU A 180 -21.71 3.82 -6.62
C LEU A 180 -22.72 3.85 -5.46
N THR A 181 -23.44 4.95 -5.34
CA THR A 181 -24.53 5.10 -4.37
C THR A 181 -25.79 4.41 -4.88
N GLU A 182 -26.71 4.03 -3.98
CA GLU A 182 -28.01 3.45 -4.35
C GLU A 182 -28.79 4.33 -5.32
N LYS A 183 -28.74 5.65 -5.14
CA LYS A 183 -29.35 6.62 -6.05
C LYS A 183 -28.77 6.53 -7.47
N GLU A 184 -27.46 6.35 -7.60
CA GLU A 184 -26.82 6.25 -8.91
C GLU A 184 -27.16 4.93 -9.62
N LEU A 185 -27.30 3.84 -8.88
CA LEU A 185 -27.76 2.56 -9.41
C LEU A 185 -29.23 2.62 -9.83
N ALA A 186 -30.08 3.26 -9.02
CA ALA A 186 -31.48 3.49 -9.36
C ALA A 186 -31.66 4.37 -10.61
N GLU A 187 -30.80 5.37 -10.80
CA GLU A 187 -30.78 6.22 -12.01
C GLU A 187 -30.27 5.49 -13.27
N ASN A 188 -29.57 4.35 -13.12
CA ASN A 188 -28.90 3.65 -14.22
C ASN A 188 -29.05 2.13 -14.02
N PRO A 189 -30.25 1.56 -14.27
CA PRO A 189 -30.56 0.16 -13.95
C PRO A 189 -29.79 -0.85 -14.80
N ASN A 190 -29.13 -0.41 -15.87
CA ASN A 190 -28.26 -1.22 -16.71
C ASN A 190 -26.82 -1.36 -16.16
N ILE A 191 -26.53 -0.81 -14.97
CA ILE A 191 -25.23 -0.96 -14.30
C ILE A 191 -25.28 -2.14 -13.32
N THR A 192 -24.33 -3.06 -13.47
CA THR A 192 -24.02 -4.14 -12.51
C THR A 192 -22.69 -3.85 -11.82
N VAL A 193 -22.63 -3.99 -10.49
CA VAL A 193 -21.39 -3.80 -9.73
C VAL A 193 -20.70 -5.14 -9.56
N ILE A 194 -19.46 -5.23 -10.03
CA ILE A 194 -18.61 -6.42 -9.89
C ILE A 194 -17.45 -6.06 -8.95
N PRO A 195 -17.37 -6.66 -7.75
CA PRO A 195 -16.18 -6.54 -6.91
C PRO A 195 -14.94 -7.05 -7.65
N ILE A 196 -13.82 -6.34 -7.59
CA ILE A 196 -12.58 -6.84 -8.23
C ILE A 196 -12.12 -8.20 -7.66
N ILE A 197 -12.50 -8.50 -6.41
CA ILE A 197 -12.23 -9.80 -5.79
C ILE A 197 -12.93 -10.93 -6.55
N ASP A 198 -14.09 -10.68 -7.16
CA ASP A 198 -14.82 -11.67 -7.93
C ASP A 198 -14.19 -11.87 -9.32
N VAL A 199 -13.60 -10.83 -9.91
CA VAL A 199 -12.78 -10.90 -11.15
C VAL A 199 -11.45 -11.64 -10.90
N ALA A 200 -10.92 -11.58 -9.67
CA ALA A 200 -9.70 -12.28 -9.29
C ALA A 200 -9.93 -13.72 -8.78
N ARG A 201 -11.19 -14.19 -8.73
CA ARG A 201 -11.61 -15.44 -8.07
C ARG A 201 -11.88 -16.59 -9.05
N THR A 202 -10.99 -16.81 -10.01
CA THR A 202 -10.95 -18.06 -10.79
C THR A 202 -9.79 -18.94 -10.30
N LYS A 203 -10.12 -19.75 -9.28
CA LYS A 203 -9.40 -20.90 -8.67
C LYS A 203 -7.91 -20.72 -8.26
N CYS A 204 -7.70 -20.16 -7.08
CA CYS A 204 -6.69 -20.66 -6.13
C CYS A 204 -7.39 -21.40 -4.99
N THR A 205 -7.97 -22.58 -5.27
CA THR A 205 -8.34 -23.53 -4.22
C THR A 205 -7.16 -24.45 -3.97
N SER A 206 -6.32 -24.08 -3.01
CA SER A 206 -5.73 -25.03 -2.08
C SER A 206 -5.72 -24.37 -0.72
N GLU A 207 -6.57 -24.91 0.15
CA GLU A 207 -6.57 -24.73 1.59
C GLU A 207 -5.19 -25.11 2.14
N GLU A 208 -4.26 -24.17 2.18
CA GLU A 208 -3.21 -24.17 3.20
C GLU A 208 -3.47 -22.99 4.12
N GLU A 209 -4.22 -23.31 5.16
CA GLU A 209 -4.46 -22.48 6.32
C GLU A 209 -3.15 -21.82 6.79
N SER A 210 -3.11 -20.49 6.76
CA SER A 210 -2.70 -19.63 7.89
C SER A 210 -1.38 -19.95 8.65
N ALA A 211 -0.45 -20.73 8.10
CA ALA A 211 0.70 -21.26 8.82
C ALA A 211 1.93 -20.32 8.85
N VAL A 212 1.91 -19.19 8.15
CA VAL A 212 3.11 -18.32 8.02
C VAL A 212 3.09 -17.11 8.95
N ARG A 213 2.31 -17.15 10.05
CA ARG A 213 2.28 -16.08 11.05
C ARG A 213 3.02 -16.50 12.34
N ASN A 214 4.33 -16.25 12.36
CA ASN A 214 5.20 -16.26 13.56
C ASN A 214 5.20 -17.57 14.40
N SER A 215 5.25 -18.78 13.82
CA SER A 215 5.34 -20.01 14.64
C SER A 215 6.65 -20.11 15.43
N GLU A 216 7.80 -19.82 14.82
CA GLU A 216 9.11 -19.97 15.48
C GLU A 216 9.36 -18.93 16.59
N LEU A 217 8.86 -17.70 16.44
CA LEU A 217 8.91 -16.68 17.50
C LEU A 217 7.85 -16.94 18.60
N ARG A 218 6.73 -17.61 18.28
CA ARG A 218 5.70 -17.98 19.26
C ARG A 218 6.18 -19.04 20.23
N GLU A 219 6.96 -20.02 19.78
CA GLU A 219 7.54 -21.04 20.67
C GLU A 219 8.48 -20.43 21.72
N LEU A 220 9.30 -19.44 21.35
CA LEU A 220 10.14 -18.66 22.27
C LEU A 220 9.35 -17.87 23.33
N THR A 221 8.07 -17.57 23.07
CA THR A 221 7.20 -16.78 23.98
C THR A 221 6.34 -17.60 24.92
N THR A 222 6.32 -18.94 24.81
CA THR A 222 5.49 -19.80 25.68
C THR A 222 5.83 -19.67 27.18
N PHE A 223 7.05 -19.29 27.53
CA PHE A 223 7.43 -18.99 28.93
C PHE A 223 6.70 -17.75 29.50
N ALA A 224 6.35 -16.78 28.66
CA ALA A 224 5.69 -15.54 29.08
C ALA A 224 4.18 -15.72 29.32
N ASP A 225 3.58 -16.78 28.78
CA ASP A 225 2.13 -17.02 28.85
C ASP A 225 1.65 -17.16 30.31
N GLY A 226 2.35 -17.97 31.11
CA GLY A 226 2.01 -18.14 32.53
C GLY A 226 2.18 -16.86 33.35
N ALA A 227 3.17 -16.02 33.01
CA ALA A 227 3.41 -14.76 33.71
C ALA A 227 2.34 -13.70 33.40
N VAL A 228 1.92 -13.57 32.14
CA VAL A 228 0.89 -12.62 31.72
C VAL A 228 -0.48 -12.99 32.29
N GLU A 229 -0.83 -14.28 32.25
CA GLU A 229 -2.08 -14.80 32.82
C GLU A 229 -2.12 -14.61 34.34
N TRP A 230 -1.02 -14.94 35.03
CA TRP A 230 -0.87 -14.71 36.47
C TRP A 230 -0.98 -13.22 36.85
N LEU A 231 -0.36 -12.32 36.09
CA LEU A 231 -0.45 -10.87 36.32
C LEU A 231 -1.88 -10.36 36.10
N HIS A 232 -2.56 -10.82 35.06
CA HIS A 232 -3.94 -10.45 34.78
C HIS A 232 -4.88 -10.88 35.92
N GLU A 233 -4.73 -12.12 36.40
CA GLU A 233 -5.49 -12.65 37.52
C GLU A 233 -5.21 -11.90 38.84
N LYS A 234 -3.93 -11.69 39.18
CA LYS A 234 -3.53 -10.94 40.37
C LYS A 234 -4.02 -9.49 40.37
N SER A 235 -4.11 -8.87 39.19
CA SER A 235 -4.65 -7.51 39.04
C SER A 235 -6.17 -7.43 39.24
N ARG A 236 -6.85 -8.56 39.55
CA ARG A 236 -8.31 -8.69 39.53
C ARG A 236 -8.90 -8.24 38.18
N ARG A 237 -8.23 -8.59 37.08
CA ARG A 237 -8.60 -8.24 35.70
C ARG A 237 -8.66 -6.73 35.41
N ARG A 238 -7.98 -5.91 36.22
CA ARG A 238 -7.84 -4.46 35.97
C ARG A 238 -6.72 -4.16 34.98
N LEU A 239 -5.73 -5.04 34.87
CA LEU A 239 -4.69 -4.93 33.85
C LEU A 239 -5.29 -5.21 32.48
N ARG A 240 -4.99 -4.33 31.52
CA ARG A 240 -5.57 -4.31 30.16
C ARG A 240 -4.42 -4.38 29.16
N ALA A 241 -4.65 -4.91 27.96
CA ALA A 241 -3.60 -5.01 26.93
C ALA A 241 -2.91 -3.65 26.69
N TRP A 242 -3.69 -2.57 26.53
CA TRP A 242 -3.15 -1.23 26.28
C TRP A 242 -2.29 -0.67 27.42
N HIS A 243 -2.47 -1.14 28.66
CA HIS A 243 -1.56 -0.77 29.76
C HIS A 243 -0.15 -1.33 29.52
N LEU A 244 -0.06 -2.57 29.03
CA LEU A 244 1.21 -3.20 28.69
C LEU A 244 1.84 -2.52 27.47
N THR A 245 1.07 -2.19 26.43
CA THR A 245 1.54 -1.39 25.29
C THR A 245 2.13 -0.05 25.75
N ALA A 246 1.40 0.69 26.59
CA ALA A 246 1.84 2.00 27.08
C ALA A 246 3.11 1.93 27.93
N LEU A 247 3.20 0.94 28.83
CA LEU A 247 4.42 0.69 29.61
C LEU A 247 5.58 0.25 28.70
N GLY A 248 5.31 -0.59 27.72
CA GLY A 248 6.27 -1.05 26.72
C GLY A 248 6.92 0.14 25.99
N VAL A 249 6.08 1.03 25.46
CA VAL A 249 6.52 2.29 24.82
C VAL A 249 7.36 3.13 25.79
N GLY A 250 6.91 3.31 27.03
CA GLY A 250 7.62 4.09 28.04
C GLY A 250 9.02 3.55 28.34
N PHE A 251 9.15 2.23 28.54
CA PHE A 251 10.44 1.58 28.79
C PHE A 251 11.36 1.61 27.57
N SER A 252 10.81 1.44 26.36
CA SER A 252 11.59 1.58 25.12
C SER A 252 12.13 2.99 24.94
N ILE A 253 11.29 4.03 25.14
CA ILE A 253 11.71 5.44 25.06
C ILE A 253 12.77 5.75 26.12
N LEU A 254 12.59 5.27 27.36
CA LEU A 254 13.59 5.43 28.41
C LEU A 254 14.93 4.81 28.01
N GLY A 255 14.91 3.59 27.46
CA GLY A 255 16.11 2.91 26.98
C GLY A 255 16.82 3.70 25.89
N ILE A 256 16.07 4.24 24.92
CA ILE A 256 16.58 5.10 23.85
C ILE A 256 17.21 6.37 24.43
N GLU A 257 16.53 7.11 25.31
CA GLU A 257 17.08 8.36 25.86
C GLU A 257 18.30 8.14 26.74
N LEU A 258 18.37 7.04 27.49
CA LEU A 258 19.56 6.70 28.28
C LEU A 258 20.76 6.45 27.37
N ALA A 259 20.58 5.70 26.28
CA ALA A 259 21.63 5.45 25.30
C ALA A 259 22.06 6.75 24.59
N GLU A 260 21.10 7.56 24.15
CA GLU A 260 21.35 8.84 23.49
C GLU A 260 22.00 9.87 24.44
N TYR A 261 21.66 9.86 25.72
CA TYR A 261 22.33 10.69 26.73
C TYR A 261 23.82 10.37 26.84
N GLN A 262 24.20 9.09 26.84
CA GLN A 262 25.62 8.70 26.82
C GLN A 262 26.32 9.22 25.57
N ASN A 263 25.68 9.10 24.41
CA ASN A 263 26.23 9.58 23.13
C ASN A 263 26.36 11.11 23.05
N ARG A 264 25.40 11.86 23.63
CA ARG A 264 25.43 13.32 23.70
C ARG A 264 26.52 13.84 24.64
N THR A 265 26.78 13.13 25.74
CA THR A 265 27.71 13.57 26.78
C THR A 265 29.12 12.99 26.63
N GLY A 266 29.28 11.92 25.86
CA GLY A 266 30.52 11.14 25.75
C GLY A 266 30.87 10.37 27.03
N LYS A 267 30.01 10.38 28.05
CA LYS A 267 30.24 9.74 29.36
C LYS A 267 29.66 8.34 29.38
N TYR A 268 30.45 7.37 28.91
CA TYR A 268 30.06 5.97 28.93
C TYR A 268 30.24 5.36 30.32
N SER A 269 29.19 4.70 30.80
CA SER A 269 29.20 3.95 32.05
C SER A 269 28.49 2.62 31.82
N LEU A 270 29.08 1.53 32.31
CA LEU A 270 28.50 0.19 32.19
C LEU A 270 27.09 0.16 32.80
N LYS A 271 26.87 0.90 33.89
CA LYS A 271 25.59 0.95 34.61
C LYS A 271 24.48 1.59 33.78
N THR A 272 24.76 2.72 33.13
CA THR A 272 23.79 3.40 32.26
C THR A 272 23.53 2.60 30.99
N THR A 273 24.55 1.95 30.42
CA THR A 273 24.39 1.07 29.25
C THR A 273 23.55 -0.15 29.57
N ALA A 274 23.78 -0.80 30.73
CA ALA A 274 22.96 -1.89 31.21
C ALA A 274 21.51 -1.46 31.46
N LEU A 275 21.29 -0.26 32.01
CA LEU A 275 19.95 0.29 32.22
C LEU A 275 19.24 0.59 30.89
N ALA A 276 19.96 1.13 29.90
CA ALA A 276 19.42 1.39 28.57
C ALA A 276 18.97 0.09 27.89
N PHE A 277 19.84 -0.93 27.89
CA PHE A 277 19.54 -2.24 27.32
C PHE A 277 18.41 -2.95 28.08
N GLY A 278 18.46 -2.95 29.41
CA GLY A 278 17.43 -3.54 30.26
C GLY A 278 16.06 -2.89 30.04
N SER A 279 16.02 -1.57 29.88
CA SER A 279 14.77 -0.85 29.58
C SER A 279 14.22 -1.19 28.19
N ALA A 280 15.08 -1.25 27.17
CA ALA A 280 14.67 -1.65 25.83
C ALA A 280 14.17 -3.11 25.79
N PHE A 281 14.82 -4.02 26.52
CA PHE A 281 14.42 -5.41 26.65
C PHE A 281 13.07 -5.55 27.36
N ILE A 282 12.86 -4.86 28.49
CA ILE A 282 11.57 -4.83 29.18
C ILE A 282 10.48 -4.29 28.26
N GLY A 283 10.76 -3.21 27.51
CA GLY A 283 9.82 -2.66 26.53
C GLY A 283 9.37 -3.69 25.51
N ALA A 284 10.32 -4.41 24.89
CA ALA A 284 10.03 -5.47 23.93
C ALA A 284 9.30 -6.67 24.56
N ALA A 285 9.59 -7.02 25.82
CA ALA A 285 8.88 -8.08 26.52
C ALA A 285 7.42 -7.72 26.82
N LEU A 286 7.15 -6.46 27.17
CA LEU A 286 5.79 -5.95 27.43
C LEU A 286 4.96 -5.87 26.14
N ASP A 287 5.57 -5.49 25.02
CA ASP A 287 4.99 -5.52 23.68
C ASP A 287 4.51 -6.93 23.31
N LEU A 288 5.36 -7.95 23.53
CA LEU A 288 4.94 -9.35 23.35
C LEU A 288 3.78 -9.77 24.28
N GLY A 289 3.81 -9.26 25.52
CA GLY A 289 2.81 -9.55 26.54
C GLY A 289 1.43 -8.92 26.25
N ASP A 290 1.38 -7.76 25.60
CA ASP A 290 0.13 -7.06 25.32
C ASP A 290 -0.77 -7.85 24.35
N GLY A 291 -0.19 -8.46 23.32
CA GLY A 291 -0.92 -9.22 22.32
C GLY A 291 -1.48 -10.51 22.92
N LYS A 292 -0.77 -11.10 23.89
CA LYS A 292 -1.28 -12.25 24.66
C LYS A 292 -2.43 -11.82 25.56
N LEU A 293 -2.26 -10.74 26.32
CA LEU A 293 -3.30 -10.22 27.19
C LEU A 293 -4.56 -9.84 26.40
N ALA A 294 -4.43 -9.23 25.23
CA ALA A 294 -5.55 -8.92 24.36
C ALA A 294 -6.36 -10.16 23.94
N ARG A 295 -5.69 -11.31 23.72
CA ARG A 295 -6.38 -12.58 23.42
C ARG A 295 -7.13 -13.13 24.63
N VAL A 296 -6.53 -13.05 25.82
CA VAL A 296 -7.18 -13.45 27.08
C VAL A 296 -8.42 -12.58 27.32
N GLU A 297 -8.29 -11.26 27.26
CA GLU A 297 -9.41 -10.34 27.43
C GLU A 297 -10.54 -10.59 26.43
N ARG A 298 -10.20 -10.86 25.16
CA ARG A 298 -11.19 -11.19 24.13
C ARG A 298 -11.94 -12.48 24.44
N SER A 299 -11.26 -13.48 24.99
CA SER A 299 -11.87 -14.77 25.36
C SER A 299 -12.84 -14.64 26.53
N GLU A 300 -12.62 -13.69 27.44
CA GLU A 300 -13.50 -13.42 28.59
C GLU A 300 -14.71 -12.53 28.23
N MET A 301 -14.71 -11.87 27.07
CA MET A 301 -15.83 -11.05 26.63
C MET A 301 -16.99 -11.92 26.14
N THR A 302 -18.21 -11.59 26.54
CA THR A 302 -19.44 -12.27 26.07
C THR A 302 -20.14 -11.50 24.95
N ASP A 303 -20.04 -10.16 24.93
CA ASP A 303 -20.63 -9.29 23.92
C ASP A 303 -19.77 -9.21 22.65
N GLU A 304 -20.34 -9.61 21.50
CA GLU A 304 -19.70 -9.54 20.19
C GLU A 304 -19.40 -8.10 19.74
N LYS A 305 -20.20 -7.11 20.15
CA LYS A 305 -19.91 -5.70 19.86
C LYS A 305 -18.68 -5.22 20.63
N ALA A 306 -18.55 -5.60 21.89
CA ALA A 306 -17.37 -5.33 22.71
C ALA A 306 -16.11 -6.01 22.14
N LYS A 307 -16.20 -7.27 21.72
CA LYS A 307 -15.10 -7.99 21.04
C LYS A 307 -14.65 -7.27 19.77
N ALA A 308 -15.58 -6.87 18.91
CA ALA A 308 -15.27 -6.17 17.67
C ALA A 308 -14.58 -4.81 17.92
N ARG A 309 -15.01 -4.08 18.96
CA ARG A 309 -14.35 -2.82 19.37
C ARG A 309 -12.94 -3.07 19.92
N HIS A 310 -12.75 -4.08 20.78
CA HIS A 310 -11.43 -4.46 21.29
C HIS A 310 -10.49 -4.77 20.13
N GLU A 311 -10.91 -5.61 19.19
CA GLU A 311 -10.11 -5.96 18.03
C GLU A 311 -9.69 -4.72 17.22
N ILE A 312 -10.62 -3.80 16.93
CA ILE A 312 -10.31 -2.57 16.19
C ILE A 312 -9.30 -1.70 16.95
N ILE A 313 -9.44 -1.56 18.27
CA ILE A 313 -8.52 -0.80 19.12
C ILE A 313 -7.12 -1.44 19.09
N GLY A 314 -7.04 -2.77 19.22
CA GLY A 314 -5.76 -3.48 19.11
C GLY A 314 -5.11 -3.30 17.75
N GLN A 315 -5.89 -3.33 16.66
CA GLN A 315 -5.37 -3.06 15.31
C GLN A 315 -4.88 -1.62 15.12
N ALA A 316 -5.30 -0.67 15.95
CA ALA A 316 -4.85 0.72 15.90
C ALA A 316 -3.63 0.96 16.80
N LEU A 317 -3.70 0.50 18.06
CA LEU A 317 -2.73 0.85 19.09
C LEU A 317 -1.37 0.20 18.89
N ASP A 318 -1.34 -1.10 18.61
CA ASP A 318 -0.09 -1.86 18.51
C ASP A 318 0.81 -1.33 17.36
N PRO A 319 0.32 -1.22 16.11
CA PRO A 319 1.13 -0.64 15.02
C PRO A 319 1.56 0.81 15.25
N ALA A 320 0.76 1.61 15.95
CA ALA A 320 1.07 3.01 16.27
C ALA A 320 2.12 3.12 17.38
N ALA A 321 2.01 2.31 18.44
CA ALA A 321 3.00 2.24 19.51
C ALA A 321 4.40 1.92 18.97
N ASP A 322 4.46 0.95 18.06
CA ASP A 322 5.68 0.57 17.35
C ASP A 322 6.26 1.73 16.52
N GLY A 323 5.39 2.55 15.94
CA GLY A 323 5.76 3.73 15.15
C GLY A 323 6.34 4.84 15.99
N VAL A 324 5.70 5.14 17.12
CA VAL A 324 6.17 6.11 18.09
C VAL A 324 7.57 5.75 18.60
N ILE A 325 7.84 4.48 18.94
CA ILE A 325 9.16 4.04 19.42
C ILE A 325 10.24 4.25 18.34
N GLU A 326 9.99 3.80 17.11
CA GLU A 326 10.95 3.94 16.01
C GLU A 326 11.19 5.41 15.63
N ALA A 327 10.14 6.23 15.64
CA ALA A 327 10.22 7.67 15.38
C ALA A 327 10.96 8.41 16.48
N TRP A 328 10.73 8.06 17.74
CA TRP A 328 11.47 8.61 18.88
C TRP A 328 12.96 8.31 18.75
N GLN A 329 13.31 7.05 18.42
CA GLN A 329 14.70 6.66 18.19
C GLN A 329 15.36 7.50 17.08
N ALA A 330 14.70 7.66 15.93
CA ALA A 330 15.23 8.45 14.82
C ALA A 330 15.34 9.94 15.16
N GLY A 331 14.35 10.51 15.85
CA GLY A 331 14.37 11.91 16.29
C GLY A 331 15.49 12.18 17.30
N SER A 332 15.66 11.31 18.29
CA SER A 332 16.69 11.44 19.32
C SER A 332 18.10 11.28 18.75
N ALA A 333 18.30 10.34 17.82
CA ALA A 333 19.55 10.19 17.07
C ALA A 333 19.87 11.45 16.25
N ALA A 334 18.88 12.06 15.59
CA ALA A 334 19.07 13.29 14.82
C ALA A 334 19.55 14.45 15.72
N VAL A 335 18.93 14.62 16.89
CA VAL A 335 19.32 15.65 17.87
C VAL A 335 20.75 15.40 18.39
N THR A 336 21.07 14.16 18.73
CA THR A 336 22.41 13.79 19.20
C THR A 336 23.48 14.04 18.15
N ALA A 337 23.26 13.57 16.92
CA ALA A 337 24.16 13.79 15.80
C ALA A 337 24.41 15.29 15.54
N ALA A 338 23.35 16.10 15.56
CA ALA A 338 23.46 17.54 15.37
C ALA A 338 24.27 18.21 16.50
N LYS A 339 24.06 17.83 17.77
CA LYS A 339 24.85 18.31 18.91
C LYS A 339 26.32 17.94 18.80
N ASN A 340 26.60 16.77 18.23
CA ASN A 340 27.96 16.28 18.00
C ASN A 340 28.60 16.85 16.71
N GLY A 341 27.92 17.78 16.03
CA GLY A 341 28.41 18.40 14.79
C GLY A 341 28.36 17.50 13.56
N ASP A 342 27.74 16.32 13.65
CA ASP A 342 27.61 15.37 12.54
C ASP A 342 26.33 15.64 11.73
N ARG A 343 26.45 16.57 10.79
CA ARG A 343 25.34 16.98 9.91
C ARG A 343 24.85 15.83 9.02
N PHE A 344 25.74 14.91 8.64
CA PHE A 344 25.38 13.78 7.80
C PHE A 344 24.52 12.78 8.57
N ALA A 345 24.97 12.36 9.76
CA ALA A 345 24.18 11.46 10.60
C ALA A 345 22.84 12.09 11.00
N ALA A 346 22.81 13.39 11.30
CA ALA A 346 21.57 14.10 11.58
C ALA A 346 20.60 14.07 10.38
N ALA A 347 21.09 14.29 9.16
CA ALA A 347 20.25 14.21 7.96
C ALA A 347 19.72 12.80 7.70
N MET A 348 20.53 11.76 7.93
CA MET A 348 20.12 10.36 7.73
C MET A 348 19.10 9.92 8.79
N ALA A 349 19.26 10.33 10.04
CA ALA A 349 18.29 10.09 11.09
C ALA A 349 16.94 10.79 10.80
N LEU A 350 16.96 12.03 10.28
CA LEU A 350 15.73 12.72 9.84
C LEU A 350 15.08 12.03 8.63
N ARG A 351 15.87 11.54 7.68
CA ARG A 351 15.36 10.73 6.56
C ARG A 351 14.72 9.44 7.07
N ARG A 352 15.34 8.78 8.04
CA ARG A 352 14.80 7.60 8.69
C ARG A 352 13.46 7.92 9.34
N LEU A 353 13.35 9.01 10.09
CA LEU A 353 12.11 9.48 10.72
C LEU A 353 10.96 9.60 9.70
N CYS A 354 11.20 10.18 8.52
CA CYS A 354 10.21 10.25 7.44
C CYS A 354 9.75 8.87 6.94
N LEU A 355 10.59 7.85 7.05
CA LEU A 355 10.37 6.53 6.45
C LEU A 355 9.98 5.45 7.47
N VAL A 356 9.92 5.76 8.77
CA VAL A 356 9.59 4.84 9.88
C VAL A 356 8.33 4.03 9.56
N ASN A 357 7.27 4.71 9.14
CA ASN A 357 5.98 4.08 8.88
C ASN A 357 5.82 3.49 7.48
N GLY A 358 6.76 3.74 6.56
CA GLY A 358 6.64 3.35 5.16
C GLY A 358 6.28 1.87 4.98
N PRO A 359 7.07 0.92 5.51
CA PRO A 359 6.81 -0.51 5.33
C PRO A 359 5.47 -0.97 5.90
N ARG A 360 5.08 -0.46 7.07
CA ARG A 360 3.84 -0.83 7.76
C ARG A 360 2.62 -0.24 7.05
N THR A 361 2.73 1.00 6.61
CA THR A 361 1.69 1.69 5.82
C THR A 361 1.49 0.98 4.49
N ALA A 362 2.56 0.63 3.77
CA ALA A 362 2.47 -0.11 2.51
C ALA A 362 1.75 -1.46 2.69
N LYS A 363 2.10 -2.23 3.74
CA LYS A 363 1.41 -3.48 4.08
C LYS A 363 -0.08 -3.26 4.39
N ALA A 364 -0.40 -2.22 5.16
CA ALA A 364 -1.78 -1.91 5.51
C ALA A 364 -2.61 -1.46 4.29
N ILE A 365 -2.03 -0.64 3.42
CA ILE A 365 -2.63 -0.23 2.14
C ILE A 365 -2.88 -1.47 1.29
N ALA A 366 -1.91 -2.37 1.14
CA ALA A 366 -2.11 -3.60 0.37
C ALA A 366 -3.25 -4.46 0.92
N GLY A 367 -3.32 -4.61 2.24
CA GLY A 367 -4.45 -5.30 2.86
C GLY A 367 -5.81 -4.63 2.64
N CYS A 368 -5.86 -3.31 2.38
CA CYS A 368 -7.12 -2.63 2.02
C CYS A 368 -7.66 -3.09 0.66
N PHE A 369 -6.78 -3.58 -0.22
CA PHE A 369 -7.14 -4.14 -1.53
C PHE A 369 -7.36 -5.65 -1.49
N GLY A 370 -7.43 -6.25 -0.30
CA GLY A 370 -7.61 -7.70 -0.15
C GLY A 370 -6.33 -8.50 -0.39
N ILE A 371 -5.18 -7.84 -0.50
CA ILE A 371 -3.91 -8.46 -0.85
C ILE A 371 -3.09 -8.71 0.42
N GLU A 372 -2.77 -9.96 0.73
CA GLU A 372 -1.84 -10.29 1.81
C GLU A 372 -0.39 -10.10 1.37
N VAL A 373 0.30 -9.17 2.03
CA VAL A 373 1.72 -8.92 1.78
C VAL A 373 2.57 -9.57 2.87
N PRO A 374 3.50 -10.49 2.51
CA PRO A 374 4.32 -11.19 3.47
C PRO A 374 5.21 -10.24 4.29
N GLU A 375 5.52 -10.62 5.54
CA GLU A 375 6.39 -9.83 6.41
C GLU A 375 7.85 -9.86 5.96
N THR A 376 8.26 -10.98 5.37
CA THR A 376 9.62 -11.25 4.91
C THR A 376 9.65 -11.31 3.39
N TYR A 377 10.32 -10.35 2.78
CA TYR A 377 10.66 -10.43 1.37
C TYR A 377 12.04 -11.06 1.20
N ARG A 378 12.15 -11.97 0.24
CA ARG A 378 13.43 -12.36 -0.33
C ARG A 378 13.87 -11.26 -1.28
N ILE A 379 14.65 -10.29 -0.80
CA ILE A 379 15.42 -9.41 -1.69
C ILE A 379 16.51 -10.27 -2.33
N LYS A 380 16.16 -10.98 -3.42
CA LYS A 380 17.07 -11.94 -4.07
C LYS A 380 18.08 -11.29 -5.01
N ASP A 381 17.84 -10.06 -5.46
CA ASP A 381 18.51 -9.57 -6.68
C ASP A 381 19.40 -8.31 -6.49
N VAL A 382 19.58 -7.80 -5.28
CA VAL A 382 20.37 -6.55 -5.08
C VAL A 382 21.69 -6.76 -4.32
N LEU A 383 21.75 -7.69 -3.36
CA LEU A 383 22.98 -8.10 -2.67
C LEU A 383 22.89 -9.61 -2.44
N HIS A 384 23.97 -10.36 -2.69
CA HIS A 384 24.08 -11.81 -2.46
C HIS A 384 24.05 -12.22 -0.96
N GLY A 385 23.27 -11.53 -0.14
CA GLY A 385 23.10 -11.79 1.29
C GLY A 385 21.63 -11.90 1.66
N ASP A 386 21.34 -12.60 2.74
CA ASP A 386 19.98 -12.79 3.22
C ASP A 386 19.45 -11.54 3.93
N ILE A 387 19.02 -10.54 3.17
CA ILE A 387 18.53 -9.24 3.69
C ILE A 387 17.14 -9.37 4.35
N ARG A 388 16.56 -10.59 4.44
CA ARG A 388 15.27 -10.85 5.09
C ARG A 388 15.17 -10.22 6.46
N PHE A 389 16.27 -10.21 7.22
CA PHE A 389 16.35 -9.63 8.55
C PHE A 389 16.03 -8.13 8.57
N PHE A 390 16.64 -7.32 7.69
CA PHE A 390 16.41 -5.86 7.67
C PHE A 390 15.01 -5.45 7.20
N GLY A 391 14.27 -6.38 6.58
CA GLY A 391 12.84 -6.20 6.26
C GLY A 391 11.91 -6.25 7.48
N THR A 392 12.38 -6.80 8.61
CA THR A 392 11.61 -6.95 9.85
C THR A 392 11.76 -5.74 10.78
N SER A 393 10.82 -5.56 11.71
CA SER A 393 10.92 -4.54 12.78
C SER A 393 12.21 -4.72 13.60
N LEU A 394 12.49 -5.98 14.00
CA LEU A 394 13.69 -6.35 14.75
C LEU A 394 14.99 -6.03 13.99
N GLY A 395 15.09 -6.40 12.71
CA GLY A 395 16.32 -6.17 11.95
C GLY A 395 16.57 -4.71 11.59
N ARG A 396 15.57 -3.84 11.74
CA ARG A 396 15.78 -2.38 11.71
C ARG A 396 16.16 -1.80 13.07
N LYS A 397 15.58 -2.33 14.16
CA LYS A 397 15.83 -1.85 15.52
C LYS A 397 17.21 -2.27 16.04
N ILE A 398 17.64 -3.51 15.82
CA ILE A 398 18.89 -4.09 16.35
C ILE A 398 20.14 -3.31 15.91
N PRO A 399 20.37 -3.01 14.61
CA PRO A 399 21.54 -2.24 14.20
C PRO A 399 21.60 -0.85 14.85
N ASN A 400 20.45 -0.23 15.07
CA ASN A 400 20.37 1.07 15.73
C ASN A 400 20.65 0.97 17.23
N TYR A 401 20.13 -0.05 17.92
CA TYR A 401 20.50 -0.31 19.31
C TYR A 401 21.99 -0.61 19.47
N LEU A 402 22.58 -1.42 18.59
CA LEU A 402 24.01 -1.70 18.60
C LEU A 402 24.85 -0.45 18.26
N ALA A 403 24.39 0.39 17.34
CA ALA A 403 25.06 1.63 16.99
C ALA A 403 25.11 2.64 18.14
N THR A 404 24.14 2.59 19.08
CA THR A 404 24.24 3.39 20.31
C THR A 404 25.35 2.96 21.26
N LEU A 405 25.88 1.73 21.12
CA LEU A 405 26.97 1.21 21.95
C LEU A 405 28.36 1.60 21.43
N VAL A 406 28.49 1.99 20.16
CA VAL A 406 29.77 2.30 19.50
C VAL A 406 29.66 3.62 18.75
N ASN A 407 30.34 4.66 19.24
CA ASN A 407 30.17 6.01 18.69
C ASN A 407 30.78 6.18 17.28
N ARG A 408 32.01 5.68 17.07
CA ARG A 408 32.74 5.81 15.79
C ARG A 408 33.64 4.62 15.52
N ILE A 409 33.77 4.23 14.25
CA ILE A 409 34.78 3.29 13.76
C ILE A 409 35.59 4.02 12.69
N ARG A 410 36.92 4.14 12.89
CA ARG A 410 37.85 4.80 11.95
C ARG A 410 37.39 6.21 11.51
N GLY A 411 36.84 6.98 12.46
CA GLY A 411 36.36 8.35 12.21
C GLY A 411 34.94 8.46 11.64
N VAL A 412 34.35 7.36 11.18
CA VAL A 412 32.97 7.30 10.65
C VAL A 412 31.98 7.07 11.78
N SER A 413 30.88 7.84 11.78
CA SER A 413 29.76 7.68 12.72
C SER A 413 29.03 6.36 12.48
N VAL A 414 29.08 5.45 13.45
CA VAL A 414 28.37 4.15 13.36
C VAL A 414 26.88 4.38 13.35
N GLN A 415 26.40 5.35 14.13
CA GLN A 415 24.99 5.76 14.14
C GLN A 415 24.54 6.27 12.77
N GLY A 416 25.34 7.12 12.12
CA GLY A 416 25.05 7.57 10.76
C GLY A 416 24.95 6.41 9.76
N GLY A 417 25.84 5.41 9.87
CA GLY A 417 25.78 4.18 9.06
C GLY A 417 24.52 3.34 9.34
N ALA A 418 24.15 3.17 10.61
CA ALA A 418 22.94 2.45 11.00
C ALA A 418 21.66 3.14 10.49
N ASP A 419 21.61 4.47 10.52
CA ASP A 419 20.48 5.24 9.99
C ASP A 419 20.40 5.20 8.46
N VAL A 420 21.54 5.14 7.74
CA VAL A 420 21.57 4.87 6.29
C VAL A 420 20.99 3.49 5.98
N ILE A 421 21.44 2.46 6.68
CA ILE A 421 20.96 1.08 6.48
C ILE A 421 19.46 1.00 6.77
N ALA A 422 19.01 1.56 7.90
CA ALA A 422 17.61 1.53 8.29
C ALA A 422 16.71 2.33 7.34
N SER A 423 17.13 3.53 6.92
CA SER A 423 16.36 4.33 5.96
C SER A 423 16.32 3.69 4.56
N GLY A 424 17.43 3.10 4.11
CA GLY A 424 17.50 2.32 2.88
C GLY A 424 16.60 1.10 2.92
N ALA A 425 16.67 0.30 3.99
CA ALA A 425 15.80 -0.85 4.20
C ALA A 425 14.32 -0.44 4.25
N ASN A 426 13.97 0.62 4.98
CA ASN A 426 12.59 1.15 5.00
C ASN A 426 12.11 1.54 3.60
N GLY A 427 12.93 2.26 2.83
CA GLY A 427 12.59 2.67 1.47
C GLY A 427 12.41 1.48 0.52
N LEU A 428 13.34 0.52 0.54
CA LEU A 428 13.29 -0.68 -0.30
C LEU A 428 12.07 -1.54 0.02
N VAL A 429 11.85 -1.87 1.30
CA VAL A 429 10.72 -2.69 1.74
C VAL A 429 9.39 -1.99 1.48
N THR A 430 9.32 -0.67 1.67
CA THR A 430 8.12 0.11 1.30
C THR A 430 7.84 -0.03 -0.20
N THR A 431 8.87 0.13 -1.03
CA THR A 431 8.74 0.05 -2.48
C THR A 431 8.32 -1.35 -2.92
N GLU A 432 8.91 -2.38 -2.33
CA GLU A 432 8.63 -3.78 -2.63
C GLU A 432 7.20 -4.18 -2.23
N ARG A 433 6.75 -3.77 -1.03
CA ARG A 433 5.37 -3.95 -0.55
C ARG A 433 4.35 -3.15 -1.34
N LEU A 434 4.77 -2.03 -1.92
CA LEU A 434 3.93 -1.29 -2.87
C LEU A 434 4.00 -1.89 -4.27
N SER A 435 5.06 -2.64 -4.61
CA SER A 435 5.14 -3.32 -5.91
C SER A 435 4.32 -4.60 -5.95
N SER A 436 4.07 -5.27 -4.83
CA SER A 436 3.12 -6.40 -4.79
C SER A 436 1.69 -5.96 -5.11
N LEU A 437 1.34 -4.70 -4.88
CA LEU A 437 0.08 -4.11 -5.37
C LEU A 437 0.02 -4.01 -6.90
N ILE A 438 1.17 -3.99 -7.57
CA ILE A 438 1.29 -3.88 -9.03
C ILE A 438 1.36 -5.27 -9.66
N THR A 439 2.02 -6.22 -8.99
CA THR A 439 2.23 -7.58 -9.47
C THR A 439 1.95 -8.58 -8.36
N PRO A 440 0.67 -8.88 -8.06
CA PRO A 440 0.30 -9.81 -7.01
C PRO A 440 0.75 -11.23 -7.40
N LYS A 441 1.87 -11.70 -6.85
CA LYS A 441 2.39 -13.04 -7.11
C LYS A 441 1.87 -14.01 -6.04
N GLY A 442 0.81 -14.76 -6.36
CA GLY A 442 0.37 -15.90 -5.54
C GLY A 442 0.02 -15.54 -4.09
N GLU A 443 -0.50 -14.34 -3.86
CA GLU A 443 -0.81 -13.83 -2.52
C GLU A 443 -2.24 -14.23 -2.10
N LYS A 444 -2.39 -14.61 -0.83
CA LYS A 444 -3.68 -15.00 -0.24
C LYS A 444 -4.65 -13.82 -0.29
N VAL A 445 -5.89 -14.09 -0.71
CA VAL A 445 -6.99 -13.12 -0.65
C VAL A 445 -7.46 -12.99 0.80
N LEU A 446 -7.46 -11.76 1.32
CA LEU A 446 -7.92 -11.46 2.67
C LEU A 446 -9.45 -11.49 2.78
N SER A 447 -9.96 -11.91 3.94
CA SER A 447 -11.39 -11.82 4.27
C SER A 447 -11.85 -10.37 4.49
N ASP A 448 -13.17 -10.10 4.40
CA ASP A 448 -13.75 -8.77 4.66
C ASP A 448 -13.37 -8.21 6.04
N LYS A 449 -13.28 -9.08 7.04
CA LYS A 449 -12.84 -8.72 8.39
C LYS A 449 -11.38 -8.24 8.39
N GLU A 450 -10.50 -8.96 7.69
CA GLU A 450 -9.08 -8.60 7.56
C GLU A 450 -8.87 -7.31 6.75
N ILE A 451 -9.68 -7.10 5.70
CA ILE A 451 -9.71 -5.85 4.93
C ILE A 451 -10.13 -4.67 5.82
N LYS A 452 -11.18 -4.84 6.63
CA LYS A 452 -11.62 -3.81 7.60
C LYS A 452 -10.50 -3.46 8.59
N HIS A 453 -9.80 -4.47 9.10
CA HIS A 453 -8.65 -4.26 9.98
C HIS A 453 -7.49 -3.56 9.27
N ALA A 454 -7.23 -3.89 8.00
CA ALA A 454 -6.22 -3.23 7.19
C ALA A 454 -6.54 -1.75 6.96
N LYS A 455 -7.82 -1.41 6.71
CA LYS A 455 -8.28 -0.02 6.59
C LYS A 455 -8.04 0.78 7.87
N THR A 456 -8.37 0.22 9.03
CA THR A 456 -8.06 0.86 10.33
C THR A 456 -6.56 1.14 10.48
N ARG A 457 -5.71 0.13 10.21
CA ARG A 457 -4.26 0.28 10.27
C ARG A 457 -3.75 1.35 9.30
N ALA A 458 -4.24 1.37 8.07
CA ALA A 458 -3.79 2.30 7.04
C ALA A 458 -4.09 3.76 7.41
N ILE A 459 -5.26 4.03 8.00
CA ILE A 459 -5.62 5.37 8.49
C ILE A 459 -4.66 5.81 9.59
N VAL A 460 -4.49 4.98 10.63
CA VAL A 460 -3.66 5.30 11.79
C VAL A 460 -2.20 5.53 11.37
N LEU A 461 -1.63 4.58 10.64
CA LEU A 461 -0.24 4.65 10.17
C LEU A 461 -0.02 5.79 9.16
N GLY A 462 -1.03 6.12 8.35
CA GLY A 462 -1.00 7.25 7.44
C GLY A 462 -0.94 8.59 8.17
N VAL A 463 -1.82 8.81 9.16
CA VAL A 463 -1.82 10.01 10.00
C VAL A 463 -0.50 10.15 10.74
N GLU A 464 -0.03 9.07 11.35
CA GLU A 464 1.24 9.02 12.06
C GLU A 464 2.43 9.30 11.12
N GLY A 465 2.42 8.73 9.91
CA GLY A 465 3.44 8.98 8.88
C GLY A 465 3.51 10.46 8.48
N PHE A 466 2.37 11.13 8.29
CA PHE A 466 2.33 12.56 8.05
C PHE A 466 2.88 13.37 9.22
N ALA A 467 2.55 12.98 10.46
CA ALA A 467 3.09 13.63 11.65
C ALA A 467 4.62 13.49 11.73
N PHE A 468 5.18 12.32 11.40
CA PHE A 468 6.63 12.10 11.40
C PHE A 468 7.36 12.87 10.31
N VAL A 469 6.79 12.97 9.11
CA VAL A 469 7.33 13.85 8.05
C VAL A 469 7.31 15.31 8.50
N GLY A 470 6.23 15.77 9.13
CA GLY A 470 6.14 17.11 9.70
C GLY A 470 7.18 17.36 10.80
N ALA A 471 7.35 16.41 11.72
CA ALA A 471 8.35 16.47 12.78
C ALA A 471 9.78 16.50 12.20
N ALA A 472 10.08 15.65 11.21
CA ALA A 472 11.37 15.65 10.53
C ALA A 472 11.66 16.98 9.82
N TYR A 473 10.66 17.59 9.18
CA TYR A 473 10.78 18.90 8.56
C TYR A 473 11.10 20.01 9.59
N LEU A 474 10.36 20.03 10.71
CA LEU A 474 10.58 21.00 11.78
C LEU A 474 11.95 20.83 12.44
N LEU A 475 12.32 19.59 12.77
CA LEU A 475 13.65 19.28 13.31
C LEU A 475 14.75 19.62 12.31
N GLY A 476 14.56 19.36 11.02
CA GLY A 476 15.51 19.71 9.98
C GLY A 476 15.80 21.21 9.92
N LYS A 477 14.79 22.07 10.07
CA LYS A 477 14.98 23.53 10.14
C LYS A 477 15.84 23.97 11.33
N VAL A 478 15.69 23.31 12.47
CA VAL A 478 16.38 23.65 13.72
C VAL A 478 17.79 23.07 13.74
N LEU A 479 17.93 21.80 13.37
CA LEU A 479 19.17 21.03 13.50
C LEU A 479 20.12 21.21 12.31
N LEU A 480 19.58 21.50 11.12
CA LEU A 480 20.35 21.66 9.89
C LEU A 480 20.07 23.02 9.23
N PRO A 481 20.27 24.15 9.94
CA PRO A 481 20.05 25.45 9.34
C PRO A 481 20.92 25.59 8.09
N GLY A 482 20.30 26.00 6.98
CA GLY A 482 21.03 26.32 5.76
C GLY A 482 22.16 27.29 6.11
N LYS A 483 23.33 27.15 5.47
CA LYS A 483 24.34 28.19 5.54
C LYS A 483 23.63 29.47 5.10
N LYS A 484 23.33 30.38 6.04
CA LYS A 484 23.04 31.75 5.66
C LYS A 484 24.27 32.16 4.87
N ASP A 485 24.07 32.55 3.61
CA ASP A 485 25.11 33.19 2.84
C ASP A 485 25.63 34.33 3.71
N THR A 486 26.78 34.11 4.35
CA THR A 486 27.61 35.17 4.88
C THR A 486 27.98 35.96 3.65
N LYS A 487 27.13 36.94 3.30
CA LYS A 487 27.51 38.06 2.48
C LYS A 487 28.82 38.54 3.06
N GLN A 488 29.90 38.25 2.33
CA GLN A 488 31.23 38.73 2.64
C GLN A 488 31.10 40.25 2.81
N LYS A 489 31.52 40.72 3.98
CA LYS A 489 31.65 42.15 4.27
C LYS A 489 32.67 42.77 3.35
#